data_AF-A0A2V8LJL6-F1
#
_entry.id   AF-A0A2V8LJL6-F1
#
_cell.length_a   1.000
_cell.length_b   1.000
_cell.length_c   1.000
_cell.angle_alpha   90.00
_cell.angle_beta   90.00
_cell.angle_gamma   90.00
#
_symmetry.space_group_name_H-M   'P 1'
#
loop_
_entity.id
_entity.type
_entity.pdbx_description
1 polymer ?
#
loop_
_entity_poly.entity_id
_entity_poly.type
_entity_poly.pdbx_seq_one_letter_code
_entity_poly.pdbx_strand_id
1 'polypeptide(L)'
;MKPFGQTAIYDALILALDHMQEAKHTKKTILLITDGVDNVSKHTLDEAIEATKRSRVAVYTVGLLSESGGQKAEDSLIRMAEASGGRAYFPQTAEEAGSVMDRVARDLREQYTLGYFPMNAVLNGAWRSVRVQVVPPPKVTAKLNANYRHGYYGPSK
;
A
#
# COMPACT_ATOMS: atom_id res chain seq x y z
N MET A 1 -16.71 -24.58 -4.23
CA MET A 1 -17.01 -23.95 -2.93
C MET A 1 -17.47 -22.53 -3.24
N LYS A 2 -18.75 -22.18 -3.01
CA LYS A 2 -19.24 -20.81 -3.22
C LYS A 2 -18.96 -20.04 -1.93
N PRO A 3 -18.08 -19.03 -1.92
CA PRO A 3 -17.87 -18.24 -0.72
C PRO A 3 -19.13 -17.38 -0.49
N PHE A 4 -19.88 -17.71 0.56
CA PHE A 4 -20.84 -16.80 1.18
C PHE A 4 -20.05 -16.03 2.24
N GLY A 5 -19.17 -15.14 1.78
CA GLY A 5 -18.18 -14.48 2.61
C GLY A 5 -18.55 -13.03 2.84
N GLN A 6 -18.82 -12.67 4.08
CA GLN A 6 -18.64 -11.30 4.52
C GLN A 6 -17.16 -10.95 4.39
N THR A 7 -16.84 -9.83 3.77
CA THR A 7 -15.48 -9.40 3.44
C THR A 7 -15.20 -8.08 4.17
N ALA A 8 -14.39 -8.15 5.23
CA ALA A 8 -14.01 -7.03 6.10
C ALA A 8 -12.52 -6.66 5.89
N ILE A 9 -12.19 -6.20 4.68
CA ILE A 9 -10.82 -5.88 4.25
C ILE A 9 -10.25 -4.70 5.05
N TYR A 10 -11.05 -3.67 5.31
CA TYR A 10 -10.56 -2.47 6.01
C TYR A 10 -10.22 -2.79 7.47
N ASP A 11 -11.10 -3.51 8.16
CA ASP A 11 -10.88 -3.97 9.52
C ASP A 11 -9.66 -4.92 9.59
N ALA A 12 -9.55 -5.85 8.64
CA ALA A 12 -8.43 -6.78 8.58
C ALA A 12 -7.08 -6.07 8.35
N LEU A 13 -7.06 -5.05 7.49
CA LEU A 13 -5.86 -4.25 7.26
C LEU A 13 -5.45 -3.48 8.52
N ILE A 14 -6.40 -2.80 9.19
CA ILE A 14 -6.12 -2.06 10.42
C ILE A 14 -5.59 -3.01 11.51
N LEU A 15 -6.23 -4.16 11.70
CA LEU A 15 -5.76 -5.18 12.65
C LEU A 15 -4.34 -5.66 12.34
N ALA A 16 -4.04 -5.91 11.06
CA ALA A 16 -2.71 -6.34 10.65
C ALA A 16 -1.67 -5.22 10.87
N LEU A 17 -2.01 -3.96 10.59
CA LEU A 17 -1.13 -2.81 10.86
C LEU A 17 -0.82 -2.66 12.35
N ASP A 18 -1.81 -2.87 13.22
CA ASP A 18 -1.64 -2.85 14.66
C ASP A 18 -0.74 -3.99 15.15
N HIS A 19 -0.97 -5.22 14.65
CA HIS A 19 -0.10 -6.35 14.98
C HIS A 19 1.36 -6.12 14.54
N MET A 20 1.57 -5.45 13.39
CA MET A 20 2.90 -5.12 12.91
C MET A 20 3.65 -4.13 13.82
N GLN A 21 3.00 -3.46 14.78
CA GLN A 21 3.71 -2.65 15.78
C GLN A 21 4.65 -3.51 16.64
N GLU A 22 4.26 -4.76 16.92
CA GLU A 22 5.02 -5.74 17.72
C GLU A 22 6.14 -6.44 16.92
N ALA A 23 6.15 -6.28 15.59
CA ALA A 23 7.13 -6.94 14.73
C ALA A 23 8.56 -6.45 15.01
N LYS A 24 9.48 -7.42 15.17
CA LYS A 24 10.89 -7.21 15.56
C LYS A 24 11.77 -6.61 14.46
N HIS A 25 11.44 -6.85 13.19
CA HIS A 25 12.23 -6.38 12.06
C HIS A 25 11.87 -4.94 11.69
N THR A 26 12.89 -4.16 11.28
CA THR A 26 12.72 -2.76 10.87
C THR A 26 11.95 -2.63 9.55
N LYS A 27 12.14 -3.57 8.62
CA LYS A 27 11.36 -3.65 7.37
C LYS A 27 10.08 -4.43 7.62
N LYS A 28 8.94 -3.78 7.41
CA LYS A 28 7.61 -4.31 7.69
C LYS A 28 6.75 -4.21 6.45
N THR A 29 6.14 -5.32 6.05
CA THR A 29 5.31 -5.39 4.85
C THR A 29 4.07 -6.21 5.13
N ILE A 30 2.93 -5.78 4.59
CA ILE A 30 1.69 -6.54 4.50
C ILE A 30 1.41 -6.80 3.02
N LEU A 31 1.09 -8.07 2.72
CA LEU A 31 0.54 -8.48 1.44
C LEU A 31 -0.92 -8.86 1.67
N LEU A 32 -1.84 -8.02 1.18
CA LEU A 32 -3.28 -8.21 1.31
C LEU A 32 -3.81 -8.87 0.04
N ILE A 33 -4.29 -10.11 0.16
CA ILE A 33 -4.89 -10.85 -0.97
C ILE A 33 -6.39 -10.95 -0.71
N THR A 34 -7.21 -10.50 -1.66
CA THR A 34 -8.66 -10.48 -1.50
C THR A 34 -9.38 -10.61 -2.84
N ASP A 35 -10.58 -11.17 -2.82
CA ASP A 35 -11.41 -11.46 -3.99
C ASP A 35 -12.46 -10.37 -4.29
N GLY A 36 -12.56 -9.31 -3.50
CA GLY A 36 -13.67 -8.39 -3.73
C GLY A 36 -13.77 -7.12 -2.90
N VAL A 37 -15.01 -6.62 -2.88
CA VAL A 37 -15.45 -5.38 -2.27
C VAL A 37 -15.72 -5.61 -0.79
N ASP A 38 -15.19 -4.73 0.05
CA ASP A 38 -15.56 -4.69 1.46
C ASP A 38 -17.07 -4.47 1.64
N ASN A 39 -17.74 -5.31 2.42
CA ASN A 39 -19.19 -5.26 2.59
C ASN A 39 -19.67 -5.26 4.05
N VAL A 40 -18.78 -5.45 5.02
CA VAL A 40 -19.14 -5.54 6.44
C VAL A 40 -18.14 -4.87 7.38
N SER A 41 -17.06 -4.23 6.89
CA SER A 41 -16.13 -3.57 7.80
C SER A 41 -16.84 -2.51 8.62
N LYS A 42 -16.45 -2.42 9.89
CA LYS A 42 -16.86 -1.32 10.77
C LYS A 42 -16.09 -0.05 10.45
N HIS A 43 -14.86 -0.20 9.96
CA HIS A 43 -14.04 0.90 9.48
C HIS A 43 -14.30 1.21 8.00
N THR A 44 -14.03 2.45 7.65
CA THR A 44 -14.12 2.99 6.29
C THR A 44 -12.78 2.84 5.55
N LEU A 45 -12.82 2.95 4.22
CA LEU A 45 -11.61 2.99 3.39
C LEU A 45 -10.66 4.12 3.83
N ASP A 46 -11.20 5.30 4.14
CA ASP A 46 -10.37 6.46 4.52
C ASP A 46 -9.69 6.24 5.87
N GLU A 47 -10.36 5.59 6.83
CA GLU A 47 -9.74 5.17 8.10
C GLU A 47 -8.62 4.16 7.87
N ALA A 48 -8.81 3.18 6.98
CA ALA A 48 -7.79 2.21 6.63
C ALA A 48 -6.57 2.86 5.93
N ILE A 49 -6.83 3.83 5.03
CA ILE A 49 -5.78 4.64 4.39
C ILE A 49 -5.03 5.47 5.44
N GLU A 50 -5.72 6.11 6.38
CA GLU A 50 -5.08 6.91 7.43
C GLU A 50 -4.28 6.05 8.40
N ALA A 51 -4.78 4.88 8.79
CA ALA A 51 -4.02 3.89 9.55
C ALA A 51 -2.75 3.46 8.79
N THR A 52 -2.87 3.20 7.48
CA THR A 52 -1.75 2.85 6.61
C THR A 52 -0.71 3.97 6.55
N LYS A 53 -1.15 5.23 6.34
CA LYS A 53 -0.27 6.42 6.32
C LYS A 53 0.40 6.69 7.66
N ARG A 54 -0.16 6.25 8.78
CA ARG A 54 0.47 6.36 10.10
C ARG A 54 1.43 5.22 10.36
N SER A 55 1.09 4.02 9.88
CA SER A 55 1.97 2.87 9.93
C SER A 55 3.27 3.14 9.15
N ARG A 56 4.39 2.58 9.62
CA ARG A 56 5.64 2.53 8.84
C ARG A 56 5.74 1.22 8.05
N VAL A 57 4.59 0.68 7.64
CA VAL A 57 4.46 -0.63 7.00
C VAL A 57 4.12 -0.42 5.53
N ALA A 58 4.85 -1.10 4.64
CA ALA A 58 4.53 -1.13 3.22
C ALA A 58 3.35 -2.10 2.98
N VAL A 59 2.34 -1.68 2.22
CA VAL A 59 1.14 -2.46 1.94
C VAL A 59 1.09 -2.73 0.44
N TYR A 60 1.05 -4.00 0.07
CA TYR A 60 0.79 -4.46 -1.29
C TYR A 60 -0.54 -5.17 -1.32
N THR A 61 -1.34 -4.95 -2.36
CA THR A 61 -2.65 -5.58 -2.51
C THR A 61 -2.70 -6.44 -3.76
N VAL A 62 -3.33 -7.61 -3.68
CA VAL A 62 -3.58 -8.50 -4.81
C VAL A 62 -5.07 -8.80 -4.85
N GLY A 63 -5.75 -8.21 -5.82
CA GLY A 63 -7.19 -8.37 -6.03
C GLY A 63 -7.48 -9.50 -7.02
N LEU A 64 -8.11 -10.58 -6.56
CA LEU A 64 -8.63 -11.67 -7.39
C LEU A 64 -10.08 -11.37 -7.80
N LEU A 65 -10.27 -10.24 -8.48
CA LEU A 65 -11.59 -9.69 -8.78
C LEU A 65 -12.26 -10.48 -9.91
N SER A 66 -13.54 -10.83 -9.73
CA SER A 66 -14.38 -11.31 -10.83
C SER A 66 -14.90 -10.14 -11.68
N GLU A 67 -15.22 -10.39 -12.96
CA GLU A 67 -15.61 -9.37 -13.95
C GLU A 67 -16.76 -8.44 -13.50
N SER A 68 -17.58 -8.84 -12.52
CA SER A 68 -18.82 -8.14 -12.15
C SER A 68 -18.74 -7.20 -10.94
N GLY A 69 -17.60 -7.08 -10.25
CA GLY A 69 -17.48 -6.27 -9.02
C GLY A 69 -16.33 -5.24 -9.01
N GLY A 70 -15.59 -5.13 -10.12
CA GLY A 70 -14.19 -4.70 -10.15
C GLY A 70 -13.89 -3.29 -9.69
N GLN A 71 -14.45 -2.27 -10.33
CA GLN A 71 -13.84 -0.92 -10.27
C GLN A 71 -13.75 -0.34 -8.84
N LYS A 72 -14.82 -0.44 -8.04
CA LYS A 72 -14.80 0.11 -6.68
C LYS A 72 -13.84 -0.66 -5.76
N ALA A 73 -13.78 -1.99 -5.88
CA ALA A 73 -12.82 -2.79 -5.13
C ALA A 73 -11.38 -2.48 -5.57
N GLU A 74 -11.17 -2.38 -6.88
CA GLU A 74 -9.89 -2.05 -7.50
C GLU A 74 -9.37 -0.70 -6.98
N ASP A 75 -10.20 0.34 -7.04
CA ASP A 75 -9.88 1.68 -6.56
C ASP A 75 -9.54 1.68 -5.06
N SER A 76 -10.32 0.96 -4.25
CA SER A 76 -10.04 0.81 -2.80
C SER A 76 -8.68 0.16 -2.56
N LEU A 77 -8.36 -0.93 -3.26
CA LEU A 77 -7.11 -1.67 -3.11
C LEU A 77 -5.91 -0.82 -3.57
N ILE A 78 -6.03 -0.13 -4.71
CA ILE A 78 -5.02 0.83 -5.20
C ILE A 78 -4.74 1.89 -4.13
N ARG A 79 -5.78 2.56 -3.63
CA ARG A 79 -5.63 3.65 -2.66
C ARG A 79 -4.99 3.19 -1.35
N MET A 80 -5.32 1.99 -0.86
CA MET A 80 -4.69 1.42 0.34
C MET A 80 -3.21 1.12 0.11
N ALA A 81 -2.86 0.52 -1.02
CA ALA A 81 -1.46 0.18 -1.33
C ALA A 81 -0.60 1.45 -1.50
N GLU A 82 -1.06 2.41 -2.31
CA GLU A 82 -0.35 3.66 -2.61
C GLU A 82 -0.14 4.55 -1.37
N ALA A 83 -1.05 4.51 -0.40
CA ALA A 83 -0.92 5.24 0.86
C ALA A 83 0.39 4.93 1.62
N SER A 84 0.93 3.72 1.42
CA SER A 84 2.20 3.27 2.01
C SER A 84 3.41 3.40 1.08
N GLY A 85 3.18 3.72 -0.21
CA GLY A 85 4.18 3.61 -1.27
C GLY A 85 4.32 2.20 -1.86
N GLY A 86 3.44 1.27 -1.50
CA GLY A 86 3.32 -0.05 -2.13
C GLY A 86 2.47 -0.02 -3.40
N ARG A 87 2.03 -1.19 -3.87
CA ARG A 87 1.33 -1.35 -5.15
C ARG A 87 0.19 -2.35 -5.10
N ALA A 88 -0.82 -2.11 -5.94
CA ALA A 88 -1.90 -3.04 -6.20
C ALA A 88 -1.64 -3.85 -7.49
N TYR A 89 -2.08 -5.10 -7.49
CA TYR A 89 -2.02 -6.01 -8.62
C TYR A 89 -3.35 -6.74 -8.77
N PHE A 90 -3.75 -7.01 -10.02
CA PHE A 90 -5.06 -7.61 -10.33
C PHE A 90 -4.89 -8.76 -11.33
N PRO A 91 -4.20 -9.86 -10.92
CA PRO A 91 -3.93 -10.96 -11.81
C PRO A 91 -5.24 -11.68 -12.20
N GLN A 92 -5.35 -12.04 -13.48
CA GLN A 92 -6.51 -12.74 -14.02
C GLN A 92 -6.32 -14.27 -14.05
N THR A 93 -5.08 -14.74 -13.91
CA THR A 93 -4.73 -16.16 -13.96
C THR A 93 -3.80 -16.54 -12.80
N ALA A 94 -3.74 -17.83 -12.47
CA ALA A 94 -2.82 -18.35 -11.45
C ALA A 94 -1.34 -18.11 -11.83
N GLU A 95 -1.01 -18.21 -13.11
CA GLU A 95 0.34 -17.93 -13.62
C GLU A 95 0.72 -16.45 -13.45
N GLU A 96 -0.21 -15.54 -13.73
CA GLU A 96 -0.02 -14.13 -13.49
C GLU A 96 0.11 -13.82 -12.00
N ALA A 97 -0.68 -14.48 -11.15
CA ALA A 97 -0.55 -14.36 -9.69
C ALA A 97 0.84 -14.78 -9.21
N GLY A 98 1.39 -15.89 -9.73
CA GLY A 98 2.77 -16.30 -9.45
C GLY A 98 3.79 -15.21 -9.86
N SER A 99 3.64 -14.67 -11.06
CA SER A 99 4.49 -13.57 -11.56
C SER A 99 4.39 -12.30 -10.72
N VAL A 100 3.21 -11.99 -10.19
CA VAL A 100 2.99 -10.87 -9.26
C VAL A 100 3.73 -11.10 -7.94
N MET A 101 3.68 -12.31 -7.38
CA MET A 101 4.39 -12.63 -6.14
C MET A 101 5.92 -12.49 -6.32
N ASP A 102 6.46 -12.91 -7.46
CA ASP A 102 7.87 -12.71 -7.79
C ASP A 102 8.24 -11.22 -7.89
N ARG A 103 7.35 -10.39 -8.45
CA ARG A 103 7.55 -8.93 -8.50
C ARG A 103 7.54 -8.32 -7.10
N VAL A 104 6.57 -8.69 -6.26
CA VAL A 104 6.53 -8.23 -4.86
C VAL A 104 7.82 -8.65 -4.13
N ALA A 105 8.26 -9.90 -4.28
CA ALA A 105 9.48 -10.38 -3.65
C ALA A 105 10.75 -9.64 -4.12
N ARG A 106 10.80 -9.20 -5.39
CA ARG A 106 11.87 -8.32 -5.90
C ARG A 106 11.76 -6.92 -5.34
N ASP A 107 10.57 -6.31 -5.37
CA ASP A 107 10.31 -4.96 -4.85
C ASP A 107 10.67 -4.84 -3.36
N LEU A 108 10.51 -5.93 -2.58
CA LEU A 108 10.91 -5.98 -1.17
C LEU A 108 12.42 -6.13 -0.95
N ARG A 109 13.14 -6.71 -1.93
CA ARG A 109 14.60 -6.86 -1.90
C ARG A 109 15.31 -5.60 -2.40
N GLU A 110 14.78 -4.97 -3.43
CA GLU A 110 15.45 -3.93 -4.23
C GLU A 110 14.89 -2.53 -3.92
N GLN A 111 14.94 -2.14 -2.64
CA GLN A 111 14.47 -0.83 -2.20
C GLN A 111 15.61 0.18 -2.10
N TYR A 112 15.40 1.36 -2.69
CA TYR A 112 16.25 2.54 -2.46
C TYR A 112 15.75 3.30 -1.24
N THR A 113 16.67 3.70 -0.36
CA THR A 113 16.35 4.58 0.79
C THR A 113 16.83 5.99 0.48
N LEU A 114 15.91 6.95 0.49
CA LEU A 114 16.20 8.37 0.32
C LEU A 114 16.05 9.10 1.66
N GLY A 115 17.11 9.78 2.09
CA GLY A 115 17.09 10.65 3.26
C GLY A 115 17.04 12.11 2.86
N TYR A 116 16.24 12.91 3.57
CA TYR A 116 16.22 14.36 3.41
C TYR A 116 15.95 15.03 4.76
N PHE A 117 16.41 16.27 4.93
CA PHE A 117 16.16 17.04 6.14
C PHE A 117 15.04 18.06 5.87
N PRO A 118 13.90 18.00 6.57
CA PRO A 118 12.84 18.99 6.40
C PRO A 118 13.26 20.33 6.99
N MET A 119 13.14 21.42 6.23
CA MET A 119 13.37 22.79 6.73
C MET A 119 12.23 23.30 7.64
N ASN A 120 11.08 22.60 7.67
CA ASN A 120 9.94 22.96 8.53
C ASN A 120 10.17 22.49 9.98
N ALA A 121 10.37 23.44 10.89
CA ALA A 121 10.60 23.20 12.32
C ALA A 121 9.30 23.08 13.16
N VAL A 122 8.12 23.21 12.56
CA VAL A 122 6.84 23.16 13.30
C VAL A 122 6.54 21.74 13.80
N LEU A 123 6.33 21.61 15.12
CA LEU A 123 6.07 20.35 15.84
C LEU A 123 4.58 20.19 16.18
N ASN A 124 3.71 20.24 15.18
CA ASN A 124 2.25 20.20 15.37
C ASN A 124 1.63 18.84 15.00
N GLY A 125 2.42 17.81 14.75
CA GLY A 125 1.91 16.51 14.31
C GLY A 125 1.26 16.50 12.92
N ALA A 126 1.34 17.59 12.14
CA ALA A 126 0.65 17.69 10.87
C ALA A 126 1.27 16.81 9.78
N TRP A 127 0.45 16.43 8.79
CA TRP A 127 0.92 15.72 7.61
C TRP A 127 1.91 16.58 6.81
N ARG A 128 3.04 15.97 6.44
CA ARG A 128 4.08 16.56 5.61
C ARG A 128 4.15 15.77 4.31
N SER A 129 3.72 16.39 3.21
CA SER A 129 3.76 15.79 1.88
C SER A 129 5.20 15.66 1.36
N VAL A 130 5.47 14.56 0.68
CA VAL A 130 6.74 14.26 0.01
C VAL A 130 6.44 13.93 -1.44
N ARG A 131 7.22 14.49 -2.36
CA ARG A 131 7.16 14.18 -3.79
C ARG A 131 8.52 13.70 -4.24
N VAL A 132 8.55 12.54 -4.91
CA VAL A 132 9.74 12.00 -5.56
C VAL A 132 9.53 12.08 -7.06
N GLN A 133 10.52 12.63 -7.76
CA GLN A 133 10.55 12.70 -9.22
C GLN A 133 11.78 11.97 -9.72
N VAL A 134 11.58 11.06 -10.68
CA VAL A 134 12.68 10.36 -11.35
C VAL A 134 13.07 11.16 -12.58
N VAL A 135 14.34 11.56 -12.66
CA VAL A 135 14.90 12.19 -13.85
C VAL A 135 15.50 11.08 -14.73
N PRO A 136 14.91 10.77 -15.91
CA PRO A 136 15.43 9.72 -16.77
C PRO A 136 16.80 10.13 -17.35
N PRO A 137 17.76 9.18 -17.46
CA PRO A 137 19.01 9.43 -18.16
C PRO A 137 18.78 9.83 -19.63
N PRO A 138 19.68 10.58 -20.28
CA PRO A 138 19.47 11.10 -21.65
C PRO A 138 19.13 10.06 -22.73
N LYS A 139 19.49 8.79 -22.52
CA LYS A 139 19.26 7.68 -23.46
C LYS A 139 18.00 6.85 -23.15
N VAL A 140 17.31 7.15 -22.05
CA VAL A 140 16.10 6.44 -21.62
C VAL A 140 14.89 7.27 -22.03
N THR A 141 14.19 6.82 -23.06
CA THR A 141 12.94 7.44 -23.53
C THR A 141 11.70 6.91 -22.83
N ALA A 142 11.82 5.76 -22.15
CA ALA A 142 10.74 5.18 -21.37
C ALA A 142 10.42 6.04 -20.14
N LYS A 143 9.12 6.25 -19.87
CA LYS A 143 8.67 6.91 -18.65
C LYS A 143 9.02 6.04 -17.44
N LEU A 144 9.83 6.59 -16.52
CA LEU A 144 10.14 5.95 -15.25
C LEU A 144 9.17 6.45 -14.19
N ASN A 145 8.55 5.52 -13.46
CA ASN A 145 7.68 5.83 -12.33
C ASN A 145 8.35 5.30 -11.05
N ALA A 146 8.38 6.11 -10.00
CA ALA A 146 8.77 5.68 -8.66
C ALA A 146 7.51 5.44 -7.83
N ASN A 147 7.49 4.32 -7.10
CA ASN A 147 6.54 4.12 -6.02
C ASN A 147 7.23 4.54 -4.72
N TYR A 148 6.58 5.42 -3.97
CA TYR A 148 7.14 5.99 -2.76
C TYR A 148 6.02 6.43 -1.83
N ARG A 149 6.32 6.55 -0.54
CA ARG A 149 5.37 7.07 0.42
C ARG A 149 5.18 8.58 0.21
N HIS A 150 3.94 9.00 -0.01
CA HIS A 150 3.60 10.40 -0.35
C HIS A 150 3.75 11.41 0.80
N GLY A 151 4.23 10.98 1.97
CA GLY A 151 4.44 11.85 3.11
C GLY A 151 4.48 11.12 4.44
N TYR A 152 4.53 11.88 5.52
CA TYR A 152 4.55 11.37 6.89
C TYR A 152 3.92 12.38 7.83
N TYR A 153 3.48 11.90 8.99
CA TYR A 153 3.08 12.77 10.09
C TYR A 153 4.33 13.28 10.82
N GLY A 154 4.45 14.61 10.94
CA GLY A 154 5.54 15.24 11.68
C GLY A 154 5.49 14.91 13.18
N PRO A 155 6.55 15.22 13.93
CA PRO A 155 6.53 15.10 15.39
C PRO A 155 5.46 16.03 16.00
N SER A 156 4.78 15.53 17.03
CA SER A 156 3.93 16.31 17.95
C SER A 156 4.66 16.47 19.30
N LYS A 157 4.43 17.59 19.98
CA LYS A 157 4.84 17.75 21.39
C LYS A 157 4.04 16.86 22.31
#